data_AF-A0A3D9BI86-F1
#
_entry.id   AF-A0A3D9BI86-F1
#
_cell.length_a   1.000
_cell.length_b   1.000
_cell.length_c   1.000
_cell.angle_alpha   90.00
_cell.angle_beta   90.00
_cell.angle_gamma   90.00
#
_symmetry.space_group_name_H-M   'P 1'
#
loop_
_entity.id
_entity.type
_entity.pdbx_description
1 polymer ?
#
loop_
_entity_poly.entity_id
_entity_poly.type
_entity_poly.pdbx_seq_one_letter_code
_entity_poly.pdbx_strand_id
1 'polypeptide(L)'
;MQKCLLSFMLLLGFFSLNAQQKTFCNPINIDYGYTPFEVFSKQGKHRATADPVIVNFKNKLFLFSTNQEGYWYSDDMLDWKFVHRKFLRDNKYTHDLNAPAVWAMKDTLYVFGSTWEQDFPIWKSTNPTKDDWKIAVDTLKVGAWDPAFHYDEDKNKLYLYWGSSNEWPLLGTEVKVNTLQSEGFVKPIIRLKPEDHGWERFGEYNDNVFLQPFVEGAWMTKHNGKYYLQYGAPATEFSGYSDGVYVSNKPLEGFEYQQHNPFSYKPGGFARGAGHGATFEDNYKNWWHISTIFISTKNNFERRLGIWPAGFDKDDVMYCNTAYGDYPTYLPQYAQGKDFSKGLFAGWMLLNYNKPVQVSSTLGGYNSNYAVDEDIKTYWSAKTGNSGEWFQTDLGEVSTINAIQINYADQDVEFMGKTLGKMHQYKIYGSDDGKKWNVIVDKSKNTKDVPHDYVELEKPTKARFLKMENLKMPTGKFALSGFRVFGKGAGAVPPKVQNFVPLRSDPKKYGERRSIWMKWQQNSDADGYVIYWGKSPEKLYGSIMVYGKNEYFFTGADRTDAYYFQIEAFNANGVSERSEIFKSE
;
A
#
# COMPACT_ATOMS: atom_id res chain seq x y z
N MET A 1 -10.24 41.89 -65.26
CA MET A 1 -9.23 41.03 -64.61
C MET A 1 -9.13 41.42 -63.14
N GLN A 2 -9.84 40.70 -62.26
CA GLN A 2 -9.70 40.83 -60.81
C GLN A 2 -8.83 39.66 -60.33
N LYS A 3 -7.70 39.97 -59.68
CA LYS A 3 -6.85 38.97 -59.01
C LYS A 3 -7.32 38.85 -57.56
N CYS A 4 -7.87 37.68 -57.20
CA CYS A 4 -8.05 37.28 -55.80
C CYS A 4 -6.71 36.78 -55.24
N LEU A 5 -6.24 37.39 -54.16
CA LEU A 5 -5.27 36.77 -53.25
C LEU A 5 -6.07 36.10 -52.12
N LEU A 6 -6.03 34.77 -52.04
CA LEU A 6 -6.41 34.05 -50.83
C LEU A 6 -5.21 34.04 -49.87
N SER A 7 -5.41 34.54 -48.66
CA SER A 7 -4.46 34.40 -47.56
C SER A 7 -4.86 33.17 -46.72
N PHE A 8 -4.00 32.16 -46.66
CA PHE A 8 -4.20 30.95 -45.88
C PHE A 8 -3.66 31.19 -44.46
N MET A 9 -4.54 31.35 -43.48
CA MET A 9 -4.17 31.52 -42.08
C MET A 9 -4.02 30.13 -41.44
N LEU A 10 -2.77 29.69 -41.20
CA LEU A 10 -2.46 28.45 -40.49
C LEU A 10 -2.79 28.63 -38.99
N LEU A 11 -3.86 28.00 -38.52
CA LEU A 11 -4.16 27.82 -37.10
C LEU A 11 -3.21 26.75 -36.54
N LEU A 12 -2.08 27.18 -35.97
CA LEU A 12 -1.26 26.34 -35.10
C LEU A 12 -2.00 26.13 -33.78
N GLY A 13 -2.69 25.00 -33.66
CA GLY A 13 -3.23 24.54 -32.38
C GLY A 13 -2.09 24.25 -31.42
N PHE A 14 -1.97 25.06 -30.37
CA PHE A 14 -1.12 24.74 -29.22
C PHE A 14 -1.75 23.55 -28.48
N PHE A 15 -1.31 22.34 -28.83
CA PHE A 15 -1.49 21.19 -27.95
C PHE A 15 -0.53 21.37 -26.77
N SER A 16 -1.05 21.78 -25.62
CA SER A 16 -0.34 21.63 -24.34
C SER A 16 -0.17 20.14 -24.09
N LEU A 17 1.00 19.60 -24.47
CA LEU A 17 1.47 18.30 -24.02
C LEU A 17 1.74 18.44 -22.51
N ASN A 18 0.73 18.19 -21.68
CA ASN A 18 0.96 18.01 -20.25
C ASN A 18 1.86 16.79 -20.09
N ALA A 19 3.03 16.97 -19.49
CA ALA A 19 3.92 15.86 -19.20
C ALA A 19 3.19 14.91 -18.23
N GLN A 20 3.02 13.65 -18.62
CA GLN A 20 2.36 12.65 -17.78
C GLN A 20 3.24 12.36 -16.56
N GLN A 21 2.63 12.36 -15.38
CA GLN A 21 3.26 11.96 -14.13
C GLN A 21 3.88 10.57 -14.27
N LYS A 22 5.12 10.41 -13.77
CA LYS A 22 5.91 9.19 -13.96
C LYS A 22 5.95 8.31 -12.73
N THR A 23 5.66 8.90 -11.58
CA THR A 23 5.80 8.29 -10.28
C THR A 23 4.50 8.34 -9.48
N PHE A 24 4.40 7.51 -8.46
CA PHE A 24 3.36 7.56 -7.43
C PHE A 24 4.00 7.32 -6.05
N CYS A 25 3.23 7.44 -4.98
CA CYS A 25 3.69 7.18 -3.63
C CYS A 25 2.58 6.49 -2.83
N ASN A 26 2.94 5.56 -1.95
CA ASN A 26 1.98 4.95 -1.02
C ASN A 26 1.74 5.87 0.21
N PRO A 27 0.56 5.81 0.84
CA PRO A 27 -0.65 5.09 0.40
C PRO A 27 -1.21 5.65 -0.93
N ILE A 28 -1.86 4.82 -1.73
CA ILE A 28 -2.37 5.25 -3.03
C ILE A 28 -3.51 6.27 -2.89
N ASN A 29 -3.63 7.18 -3.86
CA ASN A 29 -4.63 8.23 -3.87
C ASN A 29 -5.93 7.80 -4.57
N ILE A 30 -6.88 7.28 -3.80
CA ILE A 30 -8.25 6.98 -4.26
C ILE A 30 -9.26 7.68 -3.35
N ASP A 31 -10.50 7.84 -3.81
CA ASP A 31 -11.59 8.44 -3.02
C ASP A 31 -12.17 7.43 -2.02
N TYR A 32 -11.37 7.06 -1.01
CA TYR A 32 -11.75 6.10 0.03
C TYR A 32 -13.10 6.45 0.68
N GLY A 33 -13.94 5.44 0.88
CA GLY A 33 -15.14 5.52 1.70
C GLY A 33 -14.81 5.66 3.18
N TYR A 34 -15.78 6.19 3.93
CA TYR A 34 -15.73 6.25 5.39
C TYR A 34 -16.22 4.93 5.97
N THR A 35 -15.75 4.56 7.16
CA THR A 35 -16.25 3.36 7.83
C THR A 35 -17.79 3.43 7.95
N PRO A 36 -18.53 2.42 7.46
CA PRO A 36 -19.99 2.45 7.51
C PRO A 36 -20.54 2.01 8.87
N PHE A 37 -19.67 1.60 9.81
CA PHE A 37 -20.07 1.05 11.09
C PHE A 37 -19.99 2.09 12.21
N GLU A 38 -21.12 2.30 12.90
CA GLU A 38 -21.19 3.22 14.02
C GLU A 38 -20.22 2.82 15.15
N VAL A 39 -20.08 1.52 15.41
CA VAL A 39 -19.18 1.01 16.45
C VAL A 39 -17.72 1.36 16.20
N PHE A 40 -17.28 1.40 14.93
CA PHE A 40 -15.93 1.80 14.55
C PHE A 40 -15.76 3.32 14.49
N SER A 41 -16.87 4.07 14.44
CA SER A 41 -16.85 5.54 14.36
C SER A 41 -16.86 6.24 15.73
N LYS A 42 -16.90 5.50 16.85
CA LYS A 42 -17.06 6.05 18.21
C LYS A 42 -15.97 7.04 18.62
N GLN A 43 -14.73 6.84 18.18
CA GLN A 43 -13.60 7.76 18.43
C GLN A 43 -13.41 8.77 17.29
N GLY A 44 -14.38 8.87 16.39
CA GLY A 44 -14.37 9.75 15.23
C GLY A 44 -14.53 8.99 13.92
N LYS A 45 -15.37 9.54 13.04
CA LYS A 45 -15.55 9.06 11.67
C LYS A 45 -14.25 9.22 10.89
N HIS A 46 -13.95 8.26 10.04
CA HIS A 46 -12.70 8.21 9.27
C HIS A 46 -12.88 7.36 8.01
N ARG A 47 -12.06 7.67 7.00
CA ARG A 47 -11.88 6.84 5.81
C ARG A 47 -11.24 5.53 6.20
N ALA A 48 -11.68 4.45 5.58
CA ALA A 48 -11.07 3.14 5.74
C ALA A 48 -11.42 2.25 4.55
N THR A 49 -10.42 1.50 4.09
CA THR A 49 -10.61 0.30 3.27
C THR A 49 -9.40 -0.61 3.47
N ALA A 50 -9.54 -1.86 3.09
CA ALA A 50 -8.52 -2.89 3.24
C ALA A 50 -8.83 -4.05 2.29
N ASP A 51 -8.04 -5.10 2.41
CA ASP A 51 -8.27 -6.40 1.77
C ASP A 51 -8.40 -6.24 0.23
N PRO A 52 -7.46 -5.50 -0.41
CA PRO A 52 -7.59 -5.14 -1.81
C PRO A 52 -7.31 -6.30 -2.76
N VAL A 53 -8.03 -6.31 -3.87
CA VAL A 53 -7.74 -7.15 -5.03
C VAL A 53 -7.64 -6.29 -6.27
N ILE A 54 -6.53 -6.40 -7.00
CA ILE A 54 -6.42 -5.90 -8.37
C ILE A 54 -6.43 -7.07 -9.35
N VAL A 55 -7.30 -7.01 -10.36
CA VAL A 55 -7.30 -7.93 -11.50
C VAL A 55 -7.06 -7.14 -12.78
N ASN A 56 -6.10 -7.59 -13.60
CA ASN A 56 -5.98 -7.12 -14.97
C ASN A 56 -6.96 -7.88 -15.87
N PHE A 57 -7.90 -7.16 -16.45
CA PHE A 57 -8.94 -7.72 -17.30
C PHE A 57 -9.13 -6.85 -18.54
N LYS A 58 -8.91 -7.43 -19.72
CA LYS A 58 -8.98 -6.72 -21.01
C LYS A 58 -8.11 -5.45 -21.04
N ASN A 59 -6.85 -5.57 -20.57
CA ASN A 59 -5.85 -4.50 -20.48
C ASN A 59 -6.30 -3.29 -19.64
N LYS A 60 -7.09 -3.54 -18.59
CA LYS A 60 -7.49 -2.56 -17.58
C LYS A 60 -7.34 -3.17 -16.21
N LEU A 61 -6.87 -2.38 -15.25
CA LEU A 61 -6.75 -2.78 -13.86
C LEU A 61 -8.08 -2.47 -13.16
N PHE A 62 -8.64 -3.44 -12.44
CA PHE A 62 -9.83 -3.27 -11.61
C PHE A 62 -9.48 -3.51 -10.15
N LEU A 63 -9.71 -2.51 -9.31
CA LEU A 63 -9.44 -2.52 -7.88
C LEU A 63 -10.75 -2.65 -7.09
N PHE A 64 -10.86 -3.71 -6.32
CA PHE A 64 -11.93 -3.93 -5.34
C PHE A 64 -11.32 -3.97 -3.95
N SER A 65 -12.06 -3.49 -2.95
CA SER A 65 -11.61 -3.50 -1.57
C SER A 65 -12.79 -3.35 -0.61
N THR A 66 -12.52 -3.58 0.67
CA THR A 66 -13.54 -3.67 1.71
C THR A 66 -14.42 -2.42 1.85
N ASN A 67 -15.76 -2.60 1.78
CA ASN A 67 -16.79 -1.61 2.16
C ASN A 67 -16.80 -0.29 1.39
N GLN A 68 -16.59 -0.35 0.07
CA GLN A 68 -16.50 0.85 -0.76
C GLN A 68 -17.76 1.18 -1.57
N GLU A 69 -18.80 0.34 -1.52
CA GLU A 69 -20.03 0.49 -2.33
C GLU A 69 -19.74 0.66 -3.83
N GLY A 70 -18.74 -0.07 -4.31
CA GLY A 70 -18.26 -0.01 -5.68
C GLY A 70 -16.81 -0.45 -5.79
N TYR A 71 -16.17 -0.04 -6.86
CA TYR A 71 -14.80 -0.43 -7.22
C TYR A 71 -14.19 0.60 -8.16
N TRP A 72 -12.88 0.52 -8.38
CA TRP A 72 -12.18 1.42 -9.30
C TRP A 72 -11.65 0.67 -10.51
N TYR A 73 -11.47 1.39 -11.61
CA TYR A 73 -10.64 0.91 -12.71
C TYR A 73 -9.64 1.96 -13.17
N SER A 74 -8.52 1.50 -13.72
CA SER A 74 -7.45 2.35 -14.24
C SER A 74 -6.77 1.70 -15.45
N ASP A 75 -6.26 2.55 -16.35
CA ASP A 75 -5.44 2.14 -17.50
C ASP A 75 -3.94 2.12 -17.16
N ASP A 76 -3.52 2.88 -16.13
CA ASP A 76 -2.12 3.21 -15.85
C ASP A 76 -1.71 3.04 -14.37
N MET A 77 -2.62 2.56 -13.51
CA MET A 77 -2.45 2.42 -12.06
C MET A 77 -2.40 3.75 -11.29
N LEU A 78 -2.62 4.88 -11.98
CA LEU A 78 -2.61 6.22 -11.39
C LEU A 78 -3.99 6.86 -11.40
N ASP A 79 -4.62 7.02 -12.57
CA ASP A 79 -5.94 7.63 -12.68
C ASP A 79 -7.02 6.57 -12.45
N TRP A 80 -7.43 6.44 -11.19
CA TRP A 80 -8.50 5.53 -10.78
C TRP A 80 -9.88 6.17 -10.97
N LYS A 81 -10.75 5.48 -11.70
CA LYS A 81 -12.13 5.88 -11.97
C LYS A 81 -13.07 5.00 -11.15
N PHE A 82 -13.79 5.61 -10.22
CA PHE A 82 -14.74 4.91 -9.37
C PHE A 82 -16.04 4.59 -10.11
N VAL A 83 -16.51 3.35 -9.98
CA VAL A 83 -17.83 2.89 -10.42
C VAL A 83 -18.62 2.54 -9.17
N HIS A 84 -19.61 3.39 -8.85
CA HIS A 84 -20.53 3.13 -7.74
C HIS A 84 -21.43 1.93 -8.04
N ARG A 85 -21.46 0.97 -7.12
CA ARG A 85 -22.31 -0.22 -7.19
C ARG A 85 -22.38 -0.89 -5.83
N LYS A 86 -23.59 -1.08 -5.32
CA LYS A 86 -23.82 -1.99 -4.18
C LYS A 86 -23.96 -3.43 -4.68
N PHE A 87 -23.24 -4.36 -4.08
CA PHE A 87 -23.33 -5.79 -4.38
C PHE A 87 -24.26 -6.53 -3.43
N LEU A 88 -24.53 -5.95 -2.25
CA LEU A 88 -25.62 -6.36 -1.37
C LEU A 88 -26.98 -6.22 -2.06
N ARG A 89 -27.82 -7.27 -1.92
CA ARG A 89 -29.18 -7.30 -2.49
C ARG A 89 -30.22 -6.67 -1.56
N ASP A 90 -29.97 -6.72 -0.26
CA ASP A 90 -30.83 -6.24 0.80
C ASP A 90 -29.98 -5.75 1.98
N ASN A 91 -30.66 -5.39 3.08
CA ASN A 91 -30.02 -4.86 4.29
C ASN A 91 -29.69 -5.95 5.33
N LYS A 92 -29.70 -7.25 4.96
CA LYS A 92 -29.29 -8.33 5.87
C LYS A 92 -27.85 -8.14 6.35
N TYR A 93 -26.97 -7.72 5.44
CA TYR A 93 -25.60 -7.34 5.74
C TYR A 93 -25.46 -5.82 5.69
N THR A 94 -24.54 -5.30 6.49
CA THR A 94 -24.17 -3.87 6.49
C THR A 94 -22.80 -3.64 5.84
N HIS A 95 -22.05 -4.71 5.56
CA HIS A 95 -20.76 -4.69 4.89
C HIS A 95 -20.90 -5.03 3.40
N ASP A 96 -20.72 -4.05 2.52
CA ASP A 96 -20.76 -4.29 1.07
C ASP A 96 -19.37 -4.65 0.55
N LEU A 97 -19.21 -5.90 0.09
CA LEU A 97 -17.92 -6.51 -0.26
C LEU A 97 -16.89 -6.36 0.86
N ASN A 98 -16.97 -7.16 1.92
CA ASN A 98 -15.85 -7.34 2.85
C ASN A 98 -14.87 -8.38 2.26
N ALA A 99 -13.56 -8.08 2.25
CA ALA A 99 -12.49 -8.91 1.68
C ALA A 99 -12.89 -9.62 0.36
N PRO A 100 -13.17 -8.86 -0.71
CA PRO A 100 -13.77 -9.41 -1.92
C PRO A 100 -12.82 -10.35 -2.68
N ALA A 101 -13.35 -11.48 -3.16
CA ALA A 101 -12.72 -12.25 -4.22
C ALA A 101 -13.08 -11.68 -5.59
N VAL A 102 -12.08 -11.46 -6.44
CA VAL A 102 -12.27 -11.04 -7.83
C VAL A 102 -11.38 -11.87 -8.74
N TRP A 103 -11.92 -12.40 -9.83
CA TRP A 103 -11.13 -13.16 -10.79
C TRP A 103 -11.66 -12.98 -12.21
N ALA A 104 -10.75 -13.01 -13.17
CA ALA A 104 -11.08 -13.14 -14.58
C ALA A 104 -11.23 -14.62 -14.93
N MET A 105 -12.27 -14.96 -15.69
CA MET A 105 -12.42 -16.27 -16.30
C MET A 105 -12.95 -16.08 -17.71
N LYS A 106 -12.07 -16.33 -18.70
CA LYS A 106 -12.32 -16.06 -20.12
C LYS A 106 -12.63 -14.57 -20.35
N ASP A 107 -13.76 -14.24 -20.98
CA ASP A 107 -14.15 -12.88 -21.36
C ASP A 107 -14.97 -12.13 -20.30
N THR A 108 -15.01 -12.67 -19.08
CA THR A 108 -15.90 -12.25 -17.98
C THR A 108 -15.12 -12.07 -16.68
N LEU A 109 -15.41 -10.97 -15.96
CA LEU A 109 -14.91 -10.70 -14.61
C LEU A 109 -15.98 -11.11 -13.59
N TYR A 110 -15.56 -11.75 -12.50
CA TYR A 110 -16.44 -12.23 -11.43
C TYR A 110 -16.06 -11.60 -10.10
N VAL A 111 -17.04 -11.41 -9.21
CA VAL A 111 -16.83 -10.92 -7.85
C VAL A 111 -17.74 -11.62 -6.85
N PHE A 112 -17.20 -11.87 -5.65
CA PHE A 112 -17.87 -12.49 -4.53
C PHE A 112 -17.35 -11.87 -3.22
N GLY A 113 -18.23 -11.55 -2.27
CA GLY A 113 -17.86 -10.95 -0.98
C GLY A 113 -17.87 -11.99 0.15
N SER A 114 -17.13 -11.71 1.23
CA SER A 114 -17.10 -12.56 2.41
C SER A 114 -18.48 -12.80 3.02
N THR A 115 -18.80 -14.05 3.31
CA THR A 115 -19.99 -14.44 4.07
C THR A 115 -19.79 -15.80 4.75
N TRP A 116 -20.42 -15.99 5.90
CA TRP A 116 -20.53 -17.31 6.54
C TRP A 116 -21.76 -18.09 6.06
N GLU A 117 -22.67 -17.43 5.35
CA GLU A 117 -23.92 -17.97 4.83
C GLU A 117 -23.78 -18.33 3.34
N GLN A 118 -24.79 -19.02 2.79
CA GLN A 118 -24.79 -19.46 1.38
C GLN A 118 -25.47 -18.47 0.42
N ASP A 119 -25.85 -17.29 0.91
CA ASP A 119 -26.80 -16.39 0.24
C ASP A 119 -26.17 -15.12 -0.36
N PHE A 120 -24.84 -15.01 -0.35
CA PHE A 120 -24.14 -13.96 -1.10
C PHE A 120 -23.98 -14.42 -2.56
N PRO A 121 -24.49 -13.67 -3.54
CA PRO A 121 -24.41 -14.08 -4.94
C PRO A 121 -23.00 -13.87 -5.52
N ILE A 122 -22.61 -14.73 -6.46
CA ILE A 122 -21.48 -14.44 -7.36
C ILE A 122 -22.01 -13.54 -8.47
N TRP A 123 -21.39 -12.37 -8.63
CA TRP A 123 -21.70 -11.44 -9.70
C TRP A 123 -20.71 -11.59 -10.85
N LYS A 124 -21.15 -11.26 -12.07
CA LYS A 124 -20.32 -11.25 -13.27
C LYS A 124 -20.55 -10.03 -14.16
N SER A 125 -19.51 -9.62 -14.87
CA SER A 125 -19.57 -8.56 -15.88
C SER A 125 -18.63 -8.84 -17.06
N THR A 126 -19.10 -8.57 -18.27
CA THR A 126 -18.24 -8.52 -19.47
C THR A 126 -17.74 -7.10 -19.78
N ASN A 127 -18.32 -6.08 -19.12
CA ASN A 127 -17.95 -4.67 -19.23
C ASN A 127 -17.94 -3.97 -17.85
N PRO A 128 -16.99 -4.29 -16.96
CA PRO A 128 -16.90 -3.70 -15.63
C PRO A 128 -16.41 -2.24 -15.63
N THR A 129 -16.23 -1.58 -16.77
CA THR A 129 -15.94 -0.11 -16.77
C THR A 129 -17.17 0.74 -16.42
N LYS A 130 -18.32 0.09 -16.24
CA LYS A 130 -19.63 0.65 -15.90
C LYS A 130 -20.33 -0.31 -14.93
N ASP A 131 -21.41 0.14 -14.30
CA ASP A 131 -22.27 -0.72 -13.52
C ASP A 131 -23.12 -1.65 -14.43
N ASP A 132 -22.48 -2.65 -15.03
CA ASP A 132 -23.11 -3.68 -15.87
C ASP A 132 -22.78 -5.07 -15.30
N TRP A 133 -23.44 -5.41 -14.20
CA TRP A 133 -23.23 -6.67 -13.50
C TRP A 133 -24.51 -7.48 -13.41
N LYS A 134 -24.36 -8.79 -13.54
CA LYS A 134 -25.46 -9.76 -13.47
C LYS A 134 -25.11 -10.84 -12.47
N ILE A 135 -26.13 -11.41 -11.83
CA ILE A 135 -25.93 -12.58 -10.98
C ILE A 135 -25.47 -13.74 -11.88
N ALA A 136 -24.30 -14.29 -11.59
CA ALA A 136 -23.81 -15.51 -12.22
C ALA A 136 -24.43 -16.73 -11.56
N VAL A 137 -24.45 -16.71 -10.22
CA VAL A 137 -25.05 -17.72 -9.34
C VAL A 137 -25.61 -17.01 -8.12
N ASP A 138 -26.84 -17.33 -7.75
CA ASP A 138 -27.55 -16.67 -6.65
C ASP A 138 -27.04 -17.10 -5.27
N THR A 139 -26.69 -18.39 -5.14
CA THR A 139 -26.24 -19.00 -3.89
C THR A 139 -25.04 -19.90 -4.14
N LEU A 140 -24.00 -19.74 -3.34
CA LEU A 140 -22.85 -20.63 -3.33
C LEU A 140 -23.05 -21.66 -2.22
N LYS A 141 -22.90 -22.97 -2.51
CA LYS A 141 -23.06 -24.06 -1.54
C LYS A 141 -22.13 -24.01 -0.32
N VAL A 142 -21.19 -23.07 -0.28
CA VAL A 142 -20.26 -22.85 0.83
C VAL A 142 -20.27 -21.36 1.22
N GLY A 143 -20.35 -21.09 2.51
CA GLY A 143 -20.00 -19.77 3.06
C GLY A 143 -18.48 -19.66 3.08
N ALA A 144 -17.95 -18.63 2.42
CA ALA A 144 -16.53 -18.39 2.32
C ALA A 144 -16.20 -16.99 2.83
N TRP A 145 -15.52 -16.94 3.98
CA TRP A 145 -14.96 -15.73 4.55
C TRP A 145 -13.52 -15.54 4.06
N ASP A 146 -13.18 -14.32 3.66
CA ASP A 146 -11.96 -13.94 2.93
C ASP A 146 -11.67 -14.87 1.75
N PRO A 147 -12.62 -14.96 0.80
CA PRO A 147 -12.53 -15.86 -0.34
C PRO A 147 -11.47 -15.40 -1.34
N ALA A 148 -10.85 -16.36 -2.02
CA ALA A 148 -10.17 -16.14 -3.29
C ALA A 148 -10.46 -17.25 -4.28
N PHE A 149 -10.64 -16.86 -5.54
CA PHE A 149 -10.84 -17.78 -6.64
C PHE A 149 -9.64 -17.76 -7.58
N HIS A 150 -9.25 -18.93 -8.06
CA HIS A 150 -8.22 -19.08 -9.08
C HIS A 150 -8.72 -19.92 -10.24
N TYR A 151 -8.81 -19.30 -11.42
CA TYR A 151 -9.09 -20.00 -12.67
C TYR A 151 -7.77 -20.41 -13.33
N ASP A 152 -7.53 -21.72 -13.39
CA ASP A 152 -6.43 -22.28 -14.17
C ASP A 152 -6.90 -22.49 -15.61
N GLU A 153 -6.50 -21.58 -16.49
CA GLU A 153 -6.92 -21.57 -17.90
C GLU A 153 -6.46 -22.84 -18.64
N ASP A 154 -5.21 -23.28 -18.42
CA ASP A 154 -4.62 -24.46 -19.08
C ASP A 154 -5.40 -25.74 -18.75
N LYS A 155 -5.88 -25.85 -17.51
CA LYS A 155 -6.64 -27.01 -17.03
C LYS A 155 -8.15 -26.83 -17.18
N ASN A 156 -8.61 -25.63 -17.52
CA ASN A 156 -10.01 -25.21 -17.44
C ASN A 156 -10.66 -25.62 -16.10
N LYS A 157 -10.00 -25.28 -14.99
CA LYS A 157 -10.45 -25.58 -13.62
C LYS A 157 -10.53 -24.33 -12.77
N LEU A 158 -11.49 -24.29 -11.85
CA LEU A 158 -11.67 -23.19 -10.91
C LEU A 158 -11.49 -23.72 -9.48
N TYR A 159 -10.78 -22.97 -8.66
CA TYR A 159 -10.51 -23.30 -7.26
C TYR A 159 -10.96 -22.16 -6.36
N LEU A 160 -11.44 -22.49 -5.17
CA LEU A 160 -11.81 -21.55 -4.11
C LEU A 160 -10.95 -21.83 -2.88
N TYR A 161 -10.39 -20.77 -2.29
CA TYR A 161 -9.65 -20.77 -1.03
C TYR A 161 -10.30 -19.77 -0.07
N TRP A 162 -10.41 -20.08 1.22
CA TRP A 162 -11.06 -19.19 2.18
C TRP A 162 -10.71 -19.52 3.63
N GLY A 163 -10.99 -18.58 4.52
CA GLY A 163 -10.87 -18.70 5.97
C GLY A 163 -10.28 -17.41 6.58
N SER A 164 -10.76 -17.06 7.77
CA SER A 164 -10.06 -16.15 8.68
C SER A 164 -10.21 -16.75 10.08
N SER A 165 -9.11 -17.19 10.68
CA SER A 165 -9.16 -17.87 11.98
C SER A 165 -7.80 -17.93 12.66
N ASN A 166 -7.83 -17.95 13.99
CA ASN A 166 -6.69 -18.28 14.84
C ASN A 166 -6.74 -19.72 15.38
N GLU A 167 -7.69 -20.54 14.89
CA GLU A 167 -7.90 -21.94 15.30
C GLU A 167 -7.95 -22.88 14.09
N TRP A 168 -8.64 -22.47 13.03
CA TRP A 168 -8.88 -23.28 11.84
C TRP A 168 -7.92 -22.93 10.70
N PRO A 169 -7.57 -23.90 9.83
CA PRO A 169 -6.74 -23.64 8.67
C PRO A 169 -7.49 -22.81 7.62
N LEU A 170 -6.75 -22.24 6.68
CA LEU A 170 -7.34 -21.93 5.38
C LEU A 170 -7.83 -23.21 4.73
N LEU A 171 -8.97 -23.11 4.06
CA LEU A 171 -9.62 -24.21 3.36
C LEU A 171 -9.53 -24.01 1.85
N GLY A 172 -9.62 -25.10 1.10
CA GLY A 172 -9.61 -25.07 -0.36
C GLY A 172 -10.51 -26.15 -0.97
N THR A 173 -11.14 -25.85 -2.11
CA THR A 173 -11.95 -26.81 -2.87
C THR A 173 -11.94 -26.51 -4.36
N GLU A 174 -12.28 -27.50 -5.18
CA GLU A 174 -12.54 -27.32 -6.61
C GLU A 174 -13.99 -26.86 -6.82
N VAL A 175 -14.17 -25.87 -7.71
CA VAL A 175 -15.46 -25.31 -8.10
C VAL A 175 -15.71 -25.68 -9.57
N LYS A 176 -16.91 -26.18 -9.87
CA LYS A 176 -17.28 -26.53 -11.25
C LYS A 176 -17.43 -25.27 -12.10
N VAL A 177 -16.61 -25.11 -13.13
CA VAL A 177 -16.59 -23.93 -14.03
C VAL A 177 -17.97 -23.57 -14.60
N ASN A 178 -18.78 -24.56 -14.97
CA ASN A 178 -20.06 -24.31 -15.64
C ASN A 178 -21.19 -23.92 -14.68
N THR A 179 -21.12 -24.33 -13.41
CA THR A 179 -22.17 -24.08 -12.42
C THR A 179 -21.74 -23.12 -11.32
N LEU A 180 -20.44 -22.83 -11.21
CA LEU A 180 -19.80 -22.09 -10.11
C LEU A 180 -20.17 -22.63 -8.72
N GLN A 181 -20.38 -23.95 -8.60
CA GLN A 181 -20.68 -24.60 -7.33
C GLN A 181 -19.49 -25.37 -6.78
N SER A 182 -19.32 -25.29 -5.45
CA SER A 182 -18.36 -26.08 -4.68
C SER A 182 -18.90 -27.50 -4.48
N GLU A 183 -18.55 -28.41 -5.38
CA GLU A 183 -18.92 -29.83 -5.30
C GLU A 183 -17.71 -30.73 -5.07
N GLY A 184 -16.50 -30.16 -5.03
CA GLY A 184 -15.28 -30.85 -4.64
C GLY A 184 -15.16 -31.06 -3.14
N PHE A 185 -14.26 -31.97 -2.75
CA PHE A 185 -13.90 -32.17 -1.35
C PHE A 185 -13.17 -30.93 -0.81
N VAL A 186 -13.63 -30.45 0.35
CA VAL A 186 -12.95 -29.40 1.10
C VAL A 186 -11.69 -29.98 1.73
N LYS A 187 -10.56 -29.31 1.50
CA LYS A 187 -9.25 -29.68 2.05
C LYS A 187 -8.76 -28.58 2.99
N PRO A 188 -8.20 -28.91 4.16
CA PRO A 188 -7.37 -27.97 4.90
C PRO A 188 -6.08 -27.71 4.12
N ILE A 189 -5.68 -26.45 4.02
CA ILE A 189 -4.57 -26.01 3.18
C ILE A 189 -3.36 -25.63 4.04
N ILE A 190 -3.48 -24.60 4.90
CA ILE A 190 -2.39 -24.16 5.77
C ILE A 190 -2.89 -23.68 7.14
N ARG A 191 -2.01 -23.77 8.15
CA ARG A 191 -2.11 -23.09 9.45
C ARG A 191 -0.81 -22.34 9.70
N LEU A 192 -0.86 -21.31 10.54
CA LEU A 192 0.34 -20.66 11.05
C LEU A 192 1.10 -21.60 11.99
N LYS A 193 2.40 -21.36 12.10
CA LYS A 193 3.33 -21.99 13.04
C LYS A 193 4.10 -20.89 13.78
N PRO A 194 3.45 -20.05 14.59
CA PRO A 194 4.10 -18.94 15.29
C PRO A 194 5.27 -19.38 16.17
N GLU A 195 5.30 -20.63 16.64
CA GLU A 195 6.41 -21.28 17.34
C GLU A 195 7.71 -21.32 16.52
N ASP A 196 7.60 -21.39 15.20
CA ASP A 196 8.72 -21.46 14.27
C ASP A 196 8.91 -20.14 13.52
N HIS A 197 7.82 -19.47 13.13
CA HIS A 197 7.84 -18.27 12.29
C HIS A 197 7.55 -17.02 13.10
N GLY A 198 8.57 -16.19 13.33
CA GLY A 198 8.48 -15.01 14.19
C GLY A 198 7.43 -14.01 13.73
N TRP A 199 7.33 -13.80 12.41
CA TRP A 199 6.42 -12.83 11.80
C TRP A 199 4.94 -13.26 11.85
N GLU A 200 4.68 -14.55 12.07
CA GLU A 200 3.32 -15.08 12.23
C GLU A 200 2.80 -14.89 13.67
N ARG A 201 3.52 -14.21 14.57
CA ARG A 201 3.08 -14.00 15.95
C ARG A 201 2.23 -12.74 16.07
N PHE A 202 1.12 -12.82 16.78
CA PHE A 202 0.18 -11.72 17.01
C PHE A 202 0.81 -10.59 17.85
N GLY A 203 0.41 -9.34 17.59
CA GLY A 203 0.82 -8.15 18.33
C GLY A 203 1.77 -7.23 17.56
N GLU A 204 1.85 -5.96 17.97
CA GLU A 204 2.71 -4.92 17.35
C GLU A 204 4.19 -5.34 17.28
N TYR A 205 4.64 -6.14 18.25
CA TYR A 205 6.02 -6.62 18.33
C TYR A 205 6.16 -8.10 17.98
N ASN A 206 5.13 -8.72 17.39
CA ASN A 206 5.07 -10.15 17.10
C ASN A 206 5.44 -11.01 18.33
N ASP A 207 4.74 -10.85 19.44
CA ASP A 207 5.11 -11.41 20.75
C ASP A 207 4.03 -12.30 21.38
N ASN A 208 2.89 -12.53 20.71
CA ASN A 208 1.79 -13.41 21.15
C ASN A 208 1.30 -13.10 22.57
N VAL A 209 1.19 -11.82 22.92
CA VAL A 209 0.93 -11.40 24.31
C VAL A 209 -0.43 -11.79 24.86
N PHE A 210 -1.50 -11.86 24.05
CA PHE A 210 -2.85 -12.18 24.56
C PHE A 210 -3.77 -12.98 23.62
N LEU A 211 -3.47 -13.03 22.32
CA LEU A 211 -4.24 -13.81 21.34
C LEU A 211 -3.30 -14.67 20.48
N GLN A 212 -3.81 -15.81 20.02
CA GLN A 212 -3.19 -16.57 18.93
C GLN A 212 -3.37 -15.81 17.61
N PRO A 213 -2.40 -15.92 16.68
CA PRO A 213 -2.41 -15.19 15.43
C PRO A 213 -3.49 -15.70 14.47
N PHE A 214 -4.01 -14.80 13.63
CA PHE A 214 -4.98 -15.13 12.59
C PHE A 214 -4.26 -15.40 11.27
N VAL A 215 -4.67 -16.48 10.59
CA VAL A 215 -4.43 -16.66 9.16
C VAL A 215 -5.69 -16.25 8.41
N GLU A 216 -5.52 -15.46 7.36
CA GLU A 216 -6.62 -15.01 6.50
C GLU A 216 -6.16 -14.61 5.10
N GLY A 217 -7.03 -13.95 4.32
CA GLY A 217 -6.65 -13.26 3.07
C GLY A 217 -5.96 -14.16 2.05
N ALA A 218 -6.55 -15.33 1.74
CA ALA A 218 -5.98 -16.23 0.76
C ALA A 218 -5.87 -15.54 -0.62
N TRP A 219 -4.78 -15.76 -1.35
CA TRP A 219 -4.68 -15.39 -2.78
C TRP A 219 -3.83 -16.41 -3.52
N MET A 220 -4.08 -16.62 -4.82
CA MET A 220 -3.41 -17.67 -5.58
C MET A 220 -2.87 -17.14 -6.90
N THR A 221 -1.55 -17.22 -7.05
CA THR A 221 -0.84 -16.89 -8.30
C THR A 221 -0.24 -18.15 -8.91
N LYS A 222 -0.44 -18.36 -10.22
CA LYS A 222 0.21 -19.46 -10.96
C LYS A 222 1.39 -18.89 -11.75
N HIS A 223 2.57 -19.45 -11.57
CA HIS A 223 3.79 -19.03 -12.28
C HIS A 223 4.69 -20.25 -12.54
N ASN A 224 5.23 -20.39 -13.76
CA ASN A 224 6.10 -21.52 -14.16
C ASN A 224 5.57 -22.91 -13.77
N GLY A 225 4.25 -23.13 -13.92
CA GLY A 225 3.60 -24.40 -13.58
C GLY A 225 3.41 -24.68 -12.07
N LYS A 226 3.84 -23.75 -11.21
CA LYS A 226 3.67 -23.78 -9.76
C LYS A 226 2.52 -22.87 -9.31
N TYR A 227 1.95 -23.19 -8.17
CA TYR A 227 0.88 -22.47 -7.48
C TYR A 227 1.45 -21.85 -6.20
N TYR A 228 1.36 -20.53 -6.10
CA TYR A 228 1.84 -19.73 -4.97
C TYR A 228 0.62 -19.25 -4.19
N LEU A 229 0.28 -20.00 -3.14
CA LEU A 229 -0.77 -19.62 -2.21
C LEU A 229 -0.22 -18.57 -1.25
N GLN A 230 -0.71 -17.35 -1.41
CA GLN A 230 -0.49 -16.22 -0.52
C GLN A 230 -1.52 -16.23 0.61
N TYR A 231 -1.14 -15.74 1.79
CA TYR A 231 -2.00 -15.60 2.95
C TYR A 231 -1.54 -14.44 3.82
N GLY A 232 -2.49 -13.74 4.43
CA GLY A 232 -2.25 -12.68 5.41
C GLY A 232 -2.10 -13.21 6.83
N ALA A 233 -1.14 -12.63 7.57
CA ALA A 233 -0.93 -12.86 8.99
C ALA A 233 -0.18 -11.66 9.62
N PRO A 234 -0.18 -11.49 10.96
CA PRO A 234 -0.96 -12.22 11.94
C PRO A 234 -2.20 -11.46 12.45
N ALA A 235 -2.31 -10.15 12.17
CA ALA A 235 -3.47 -9.31 12.49
C ALA A 235 -3.40 -7.96 11.75
N THR A 236 -4.52 -7.53 11.15
CA THR A 236 -4.60 -6.31 10.33
C THR A 236 -4.43 -5.00 11.10
N GLU A 237 -4.50 -5.04 12.44
CA GLU A 237 -4.38 -3.87 13.31
C GLU A 237 -2.93 -3.45 13.67
N PHE A 238 -1.91 -4.19 13.23
CA PHE A 238 -0.52 -3.98 13.63
C PHE A 238 0.44 -3.73 12.46
N SER A 239 1.60 -3.14 12.77
CA SER A 239 2.64 -2.85 11.78
C SER A 239 3.29 -4.06 11.14
N GLY A 240 3.25 -5.19 11.82
CA GLY A 240 3.76 -6.47 11.33
C GLY A 240 2.88 -7.16 10.30
N TYR A 241 1.68 -6.64 9.99
CA TYR A 241 0.76 -7.32 9.09
C TYR A 241 1.36 -7.50 7.69
N SER A 242 1.38 -8.74 7.21
CA SER A 242 2.17 -9.18 6.08
C SER A 242 1.59 -10.41 5.39
N ASP A 243 2.10 -10.68 4.20
CA ASP A 243 1.75 -11.90 3.46
C ASP A 243 2.92 -12.88 3.39
N GLY A 244 2.60 -14.16 3.61
CA GLY A 244 3.47 -15.30 3.37
C GLY A 244 3.03 -16.09 2.15
N VAL A 245 3.88 -17.02 1.70
CA VAL A 245 3.61 -17.89 0.54
C VAL A 245 3.89 -19.34 0.87
N TYR A 246 2.98 -20.22 0.47
CA TYR A 246 3.25 -21.64 0.28
C TYR A 246 3.23 -21.98 -1.21
N VAL A 247 4.14 -22.86 -1.65
CA VAL A 247 4.32 -23.22 -3.06
C VAL A 247 3.99 -24.69 -3.27
N SER A 248 3.28 -25.01 -4.36
CA SER A 248 3.02 -26.40 -4.78
C SER A 248 2.97 -26.53 -6.30
N ASN A 249 3.19 -27.75 -6.81
CA ASN A 249 2.89 -28.11 -8.21
C ASN A 249 1.42 -28.49 -8.41
N LYS A 250 0.62 -28.52 -7.34
CA LYS A 250 -0.80 -28.87 -7.34
C LYS A 250 -1.60 -27.77 -6.62
N PRO A 251 -2.78 -27.41 -7.11
CA PRO A 251 -3.52 -26.25 -6.58
C PRO A 251 -4.10 -26.46 -5.17
N LEU A 252 -4.31 -27.70 -4.72
CA LEU A 252 -5.03 -27.99 -3.46
C LEU A 252 -4.26 -28.87 -2.47
N GLU A 253 -2.99 -29.20 -2.73
CA GLU A 253 -2.22 -30.10 -1.85
C GLU A 253 -0.72 -30.01 -2.15
N GLY A 254 0.12 -30.55 -1.26
CA GLY A 254 1.58 -30.60 -1.45
C GLY A 254 2.25 -29.23 -1.32
N PHE A 255 1.66 -28.33 -0.53
CA PHE A 255 2.17 -27.01 -0.27
C PHE A 255 3.38 -27.06 0.66
N GLU A 256 4.46 -26.40 0.25
CA GLU A 256 5.70 -26.22 1.01
C GLU A 256 5.88 -24.74 1.35
N TYR A 257 6.33 -24.45 2.58
CA TYR A 257 6.56 -23.08 3.03
C TYR A 257 7.71 -22.46 2.25
N GLN A 258 7.48 -21.29 1.65
CA GLN A 258 8.52 -20.59 0.91
C GLN A 258 9.61 -20.08 1.85
N GLN A 259 10.88 -20.35 1.53
CA GLN A 259 12.00 -19.96 2.37
C GLN A 259 12.08 -18.44 2.60
N HIS A 260 11.72 -17.58 1.65
CA HIS A 260 11.82 -16.12 1.81
C HIS A 260 10.71 -15.47 2.67
N ASN A 261 9.76 -16.23 3.22
CA ASN A 261 8.66 -15.64 3.98
C ASN A 261 9.10 -14.76 5.19
N PRO A 262 8.31 -13.71 5.53
CA PRO A 262 7.17 -13.19 4.76
C PRO A 262 7.62 -12.58 3.43
N PHE A 263 6.91 -12.86 2.34
CA PHE A 263 7.32 -12.38 1.02
C PHE A 263 6.98 -10.89 0.82
N SER A 264 5.95 -10.39 1.52
CA SER A 264 5.53 -8.99 1.56
C SER A 264 5.52 -8.49 3.00
N TYR A 265 6.42 -7.57 3.34
CA TYR A 265 6.61 -7.10 4.72
C TYR A 265 7.12 -5.65 4.75
N LYS A 266 6.42 -4.76 5.48
CA LYS A 266 6.77 -3.33 5.63
C LYS A 266 6.52 -2.85 7.07
N PRO A 267 7.39 -3.22 8.03
CA PRO A 267 7.19 -2.90 9.44
C PRO A 267 7.66 -1.49 9.85
N GLY A 268 8.25 -0.72 8.93
CA GLY A 268 8.84 0.59 9.21
C GLY A 268 8.56 1.61 8.12
N GLY A 269 8.92 2.88 8.35
CA GLY A 269 8.58 4.02 7.48
C GLY A 269 7.20 4.62 7.77
N PHE A 270 6.71 5.44 6.84
CA PHE A 270 5.46 6.19 6.92
C PHE A 270 4.23 5.30 6.69
N ALA A 271 4.23 4.53 5.60
CA ALA A 271 3.11 3.66 5.22
C ALA A 271 3.47 2.20 5.51
N ARG A 272 3.12 1.75 6.70
CA ARG A 272 3.48 0.43 7.24
C ARG A 272 2.34 -0.58 7.09
N GLY A 273 2.68 -1.86 7.17
CA GLY A 273 1.79 -2.96 6.84
C GLY A 273 1.86 -3.28 5.34
N ALA A 274 1.92 -4.57 5.03
CA ALA A 274 1.97 -5.09 3.67
C ALA A 274 1.30 -6.47 3.58
N GLY A 275 0.17 -6.65 4.29
CA GLY A 275 -0.57 -7.92 4.38
C GLY A 275 -2.01 -7.83 3.86
N HIS A 276 -2.65 -8.99 3.73
CA HIS A 276 -3.93 -9.23 3.08
C HIS A 276 -3.98 -8.54 1.72
N GLY A 277 -3.22 -9.08 0.78
CA GLY A 277 -3.06 -8.53 -0.54
C GLY A 277 -3.34 -9.50 -1.68
N ALA A 278 -3.13 -8.99 -2.89
CA ALA A 278 -3.23 -9.73 -4.12
C ALA A 278 -2.06 -9.37 -5.04
N THR A 279 -1.37 -10.39 -5.55
CA THR A 279 -0.36 -10.22 -6.59
C THR A 279 -1.00 -10.27 -7.97
N PHE A 280 -0.68 -9.30 -8.82
CA PHE A 280 -1.26 -9.13 -10.15
C PHE A 280 -0.23 -8.72 -11.21
N GLU A 281 -0.55 -8.95 -12.48
CA GLU A 281 0.22 -8.44 -13.62
C GLU A 281 -0.33 -7.09 -14.09
N ASP A 282 0.55 -6.11 -14.32
CA ASP A 282 0.17 -4.87 -14.99
C ASP A 282 -0.07 -5.06 -16.51
N ASN A 283 -0.42 -3.98 -17.20
CA ASN A 283 -0.63 -3.98 -18.66
C ASN A 283 0.64 -4.26 -19.49
N TYR A 284 1.81 -4.33 -18.85
CA TYR A 284 3.12 -4.61 -19.43
C TYR A 284 3.69 -5.95 -18.96
N LYS A 285 2.88 -6.78 -18.28
CA LYS A 285 3.28 -8.10 -17.75
C LYS A 285 4.35 -8.06 -16.65
N ASN A 286 4.51 -6.92 -15.97
CA ASN A 286 5.29 -6.89 -14.74
C ASN A 286 4.40 -7.23 -13.54
N TRP A 287 5.00 -7.83 -12.51
CA TRP A 287 4.32 -8.23 -11.30
C TRP A 287 4.30 -7.11 -10.26
N TRP A 288 3.15 -6.94 -9.63
CA TRP A 288 2.91 -5.99 -8.55
C TRP A 288 2.13 -6.68 -7.45
N HIS A 289 2.27 -6.19 -6.23
CA HIS A 289 1.50 -6.65 -5.09
C HIS A 289 0.74 -5.46 -4.49
N ILE A 290 -0.57 -5.57 -4.39
CA ILE A 290 -1.41 -4.61 -3.65
C ILE A 290 -1.77 -5.22 -2.30
N SER A 291 -1.77 -4.44 -1.23
CA SER A 291 -2.15 -4.94 0.10
C SER A 291 -2.61 -3.82 1.04
N THR A 292 -2.98 -4.21 2.26
CA THR A 292 -3.43 -3.33 3.33
C THR A 292 -2.28 -2.65 4.07
N ILE A 293 -2.40 -1.33 4.22
CA ILE A 293 -1.60 -0.46 5.11
C ILE A 293 -2.41 -0.21 6.38
N PHE A 294 -1.77 -0.32 7.54
CA PHE A 294 -2.39 -0.05 8.82
C PHE A 294 -2.23 1.43 9.21
N ILE A 295 -3.22 1.98 9.91
CA ILE A 295 -3.16 3.29 10.57
C ILE A 295 -3.62 3.13 12.02
N SER A 296 -4.81 2.57 12.20
CA SER A 296 -5.34 2.12 13.49
C SER A 296 -5.31 3.18 14.60
N THR A 297 -5.68 4.43 14.29
CA THR A 297 -5.65 5.55 15.26
C THR A 297 -6.99 5.73 15.97
N LYS A 298 -8.08 5.79 15.22
CA LYS A 298 -9.44 5.95 15.78
C LYS A 298 -10.12 4.61 16.04
N ASN A 299 -9.75 3.61 15.27
CA ASN A 299 -10.23 2.25 15.42
C ASN A 299 -9.18 1.29 14.87
N ASN A 300 -9.11 0.08 15.42
CA ASN A 300 -8.13 -0.93 15.01
C ASN A 300 -8.16 -1.28 13.50
N PHE A 301 -9.30 -1.05 12.81
CA PHE A 301 -9.49 -1.31 11.39
C PHE A 301 -9.41 -0.06 10.48
N GLU A 302 -8.86 1.05 10.98
CA GLU A 302 -8.52 2.22 10.16
C GLU A 302 -7.31 1.91 9.26
N ARG A 303 -7.54 1.80 7.95
CA ARG A 303 -6.61 1.20 6.99
C ARG A 303 -6.61 1.91 5.63
N ARG A 304 -5.54 1.75 4.86
CA ARG A 304 -5.34 2.25 3.48
C ARG A 304 -4.78 1.17 2.58
N LEU A 305 -4.56 1.49 1.31
CA LEU A 305 -4.01 0.55 0.33
C LEU A 305 -2.63 1.00 -0.15
N GLY A 306 -1.72 0.04 -0.29
CA GLY A 306 -0.39 0.23 -0.86
C GLY A 306 -0.16 -0.70 -2.04
N ILE A 307 0.61 -0.25 -3.03
CA ILE A 307 1.04 -1.06 -4.18
C ILE A 307 2.56 -1.08 -4.24
N TRP A 308 3.15 -2.28 -4.32
CA TRP A 308 4.60 -2.48 -4.32
C TRP A 308 5.06 -3.31 -5.52
N PRO A 309 6.29 -3.07 -6.03
CA PRO A 309 6.91 -3.94 -7.03
C PRO A 309 7.06 -5.37 -6.49
N ALA A 310 6.69 -6.36 -7.29
CA ALA A 310 6.81 -7.77 -6.93
C ALA A 310 7.38 -8.59 -8.09
N GLY A 311 7.64 -9.87 -7.87
CA GLY A 311 8.06 -10.75 -8.94
C GLY A 311 8.52 -12.13 -8.47
N PHE A 312 9.13 -12.84 -9.41
CA PHE A 312 9.73 -14.15 -9.20
C PHE A 312 11.20 -14.06 -9.62
N ASP A 313 12.10 -14.61 -8.81
CA ASP A 313 13.51 -14.69 -9.16
C ASP A 313 13.81 -15.91 -10.05
N LYS A 314 15.08 -16.05 -10.46
CA LYS A 314 15.54 -17.16 -11.31
C LYS A 314 15.38 -18.56 -10.70
N ASP A 315 15.19 -18.66 -9.38
CA ASP A 315 15.00 -19.90 -8.65
C ASP A 315 13.53 -20.08 -8.24
N ASP A 316 12.61 -19.35 -8.89
CA ASP A 316 11.17 -19.36 -8.64
C ASP A 316 10.77 -18.88 -7.22
N VAL A 317 11.60 -18.06 -6.56
CA VAL A 317 11.22 -17.43 -5.29
C VAL A 317 10.37 -16.20 -5.56
N MET A 318 9.17 -16.17 -5.00
CA MET A 318 8.29 -15.01 -5.03
C MET A 318 8.77 -13.94 -4.04
N TYR A 319 8.86 -12.70 -4.48
CA TYR A 319 9.31 -11.57 -3.67
C TYR A 319 8.42 -10.33 -3.84
N CYS A 320 8.42 -9.46 -2.83
CA CYS A 320 7.85 -8.12 -2.88
C CYS A 320 8.91 -7.13 -2.37
N ASN A 321 9.22 -6.09 -3.15
CA ASN A 321 10.18 -5.06 -2.74
C ASN A 321 9.44 -3.90 -2.07
N THR A 322 9.58 -3.80 -0.75
CA THR A 322 8.97 -2.74 0.06
C THR A 322 9.95 -1.61 0.42
N ALA A 323 11.20 -1.69 -0.03
CA ALA A 323 12.23 -0.71 0.27
C ALA A 323 11.90 0.63 -0.38
N TYR A 324 11.90 1.70 0.41
CA TYR A 324 11.43 3.03 -0.04
C TYR A 324 10.01 2.97 -0.65
N GLY A 325 9.18 1.98 -0.29
CA GLY A 325 7.85 1.78 -0.86
C GLY A 325 6.83 2.87 -0.52
N ASP A 326 7.19 3.78 0.38
CA ASP A 326 6.48 5.00 0.76
C ASP A 326 7.21 6.27 0.29
N TYR A 327 8.11 6.15 -0.69
CA TYR A 327 8.75 7.24 -1.42
C TYR A 327 8.34 7.17 -2.90
N PRO A 328 8.62 8.24 -3.70
CA PRO A 328 8.32 8.26 -5.14
C PRO A 328 8.82 7.01 -5.87
N THR A 329 7.88 6.29 -6.48
CA THR A 329 8.09 5.00 -7.14
C THR A 329 7.57 5.08 -8.57
N TYR A 330 8.32 4.56 -9.55
CA TYR A 330 7.90 4.62 -10.97
C TYR A 330 6.60 3.84 -11.23
N LEU A 331 5.72 4.42 -12.06
CA LEU A 331 4.52 3.76 -12.58
C LEU A 331 4.87 2.69 -13.62
N PRO A 332 3.98 1.71 -13.88
CA PRO A 332 4.17 0.61 -14.83
C PRO A 332 4.79 1.01 -16.16
N GLN A 333 4.26 2.06 -16.79
CA GLN A 333 4.74 2.55 -18.09
C GLN A 333 6.22 2.97 -18.06
N TYR A 334 6.71 3.49 -16.93
CA TYR A 334 8.08 3.96 -16.74
C TYR A 334 8.98 2.94 -16.03
N ALA A 335 8.41 1.81 -15.61
CA ALA A 335 9.11 0.72 -14.94
C ALA A 335 9.63 -0.36 -15.90
N GLN A 336 9.22 -0.33 -17.17
CA GLN A 336 9.60 -1.32 -18.19
C GLN A 336 11.13 -1.51 -18.27
N GLY A 337 11.57 -2.76 -18.24
CA GLY A 337 12.99 -3.14 -18.32
C GLY A 337 13.81 -2.85 -17.06
N LYS A 338 13.21 -2.30 -15.99
CA LYS A 338 13.88 -2.15 -14.69
C LYS A 338 13.87 -3.47 -13.93
N ASP A 339 14.82 -3.59 -13.01
CA ASP A 339 14.93 -4.74 -12.11
C ASP A 339 14.05 -4.53 -10.87
N PHE A 340 12.85 -5.14 -10.87
CA PHE A 340 11.87 -5.00 -9.78
C PHE A 340 12.40 -5.55 -8.44
N SER A 341 13.36 -6.48 -8.46
CA SER A 341 14.00 -7.00 -7.24
C SER A 341 14.80 -5.93 -6.50
N LYS A 342 15.28 -4.91 -7.22
CA LYS A 342 15.96 -3.73 -6.66
C LYS A 342 15.02 -2.59 -6.33
N GLY A 343 13.71 -2.78 -6.54
CA GLY A 343 12.69 -1.76 -6.32
C GLY A 343 12.64 -0.73 -7.45
N LEU A 344 11.68 0.17 -7.35
CA LEU A 344 11.39 1.19 -8.37
C LEU A 344 11.46 2.62 -7.82
N PHE A 345 12.18 2.81 -6.72
CA PHE A 345 12.43 4.11 -6.09
C PHE A 345 13.06 5.09 -7.10
N ALA A 346 12.48 6.28 -7.21
CA ALA A 346 12.89 7.31 -8.17
C ALA A 346 14.17 8.08 -7.75
N GLY A 347 14.68 7.84 -6.54
CA GLY A 347 15.85 8.54 -6.00
C GLY A 347 15.56 9.92 -5.41
N TRP A 348 14.28 10.28 -5.23
CA TRP A 348 13.86 11.55 -4.63
C TRP A 348 13.65 11.39 -3.13
N MET A 349 14.47 12.07 -2.35
CA MET A 349 14.50 11.97 -0.89
C MET A 349 13.47 12.90 -0.25
N LEU A 350 13.02 12.55 0.95
CA LEU A 350 12.19 13.42 1.78
C LEU A 350 13.01 14.59 2.31
N LEU A 351 12.57 15.81 2.03
CA LEU A 351 13.31 17.04 2.31
C LEU A 351 12.98 17.65 3.67
N ASN A 352 11.83 17.29 4.24
CA ASN A 352 11.28 18.00 5.39
C ASN A 352 11.03 17.13 6.63
N TYR A 353 11.67 15.96 6.73
CA TYR A 353 11.62 15.13 7.93
C TYR A 353 12.02 15.92 9.18
N ASN A 354 11.09 16.02 10.12
CA ASN A 354 11.21 16.69 11.42
C ASN A 354 11.76 18.13 11.33
N LYS A 355 11.50 18.83 10.22
CA LYS A 355 11.93 20.21 10.02
C LYS A 355 10.97 21.22 10.67
N PRO A 356 11.39 22.49 10.86
CA PRO A 356 10.52 23.52 11.42
C PRO A 356 9.26 23.75 10.58
N VAL A 357 8.16 24.00 11.27
CA VAL A 357 6.84 24.23 10.67
C VAL A 357 6.15 25.43 11.31
N GLN A 358 5.31 26.11 10.53
CA GLN A 358 4.41 27.15 10.99
C GLN A 358 3.01 26.85 10.45
N VAL A 359 1.99 27.23 11.21
CA VAL A 359 0.59 26.93 10.86
C VAL A 359 -0.30 28.11 11.17
N SER A 360 -1.42 28.21 10.46
CA SER A 360 -2.45 29.23 10.72
C SER A 360 -3.06 29.10 12.11
N SER A 361 -3.32 27.87 12.54
CA SER A 361 -3.92 27.56 13.83
C SER A 361 -3.65 26.10 14.22
N THR A 362 -3.83 25.78 15.51
CA THR A 362 -3.74 24.40 16.01
C THR A 362 -4.95 24.08 16.88
N LEU A 363 -5.55 22.92 16.65
CA LEU A 363 -6.56 22.33 17.51
C LEU A 363 -5.88 21.58 18.66
N GLY A 364 -5.91 22.15 19.86
CA GLY A 364 -5.48 21.45 21.08
C GLY A 364 -4.09 20.80 20.95
N GLY A 365 -4.01 19.49 21.24
CA GLY A 365 -2.77 18.69 21.24
C GLY A 365 -2.30 18.16 19.89
N TYR A 366 -2.97 18.50 18.78
CA TYR A 366 -2.57 18.08 17.42
C TYR A 366 -1.42 18.95 16.90
N ASN A 367 -0.23 18.80 17.50
CA ASN A 367 0.94 19.64 17.26
C ASN A 367 1.35 19.69 15.77
N SER A 368 1.85 20.84 15.32
CA SER A 368 2.19 21.09 13.91
C SER A 368 3.25 20.13 13.36
N ASN A 369 4.24 19.73 14.17
CA ASN A 369 5.31 18.84 13.73
C ASN A 369 4.85 17.41 13.43
N TYR A 370 3.65 17.00 13.86
CA TYR A 370 3.09 15.70 13.50
C TYR A 370 2.78 15.55 12.00
N ALA A 371 2.74 16.64 11.23
CA ALA A 371 2.59 16.53 9.77
C ALA A 371 3.91 16.22 9.04
N VAL A 372 5.05 16.17 9.74
CA VAL A 372 6.39 15.99 9.14
C VAL A 372 7.28 15.04 9.96
N ASP A 373 6.71 14.22 10.84
CA ASP A 373 7.44 13.28 11.72
C ASP A 373 7.56 11.86 11.13
N GLU A 374 7.05 11.65 9.90
CA GLU A 374 7.01 10.37 9.19
C GLU A 374 6.27 9.25 9.95
N ASP A 375 5.27 9.59 10.76
CA ASP A 375 4.32 8.63 11.32
C ASP A 375 2.89 8.97 10.87
N ILE A 376 2.30 8.12 10.01
CA ILE A 376 0.93 8.33 9.51
C ILE A 376 -0.14 8.32 10.62
N LYS A 377 0.21 7.81 11.82
CA LYS A 377 -0.69 7.72 12.97
C LYS A 377 -0.81 9.02 13.74
N THR A 378 0.18 9.89 13.65
CA THR A 378 0.14 11.23 14.24
C THR A 378 -0.32 12.22 13.15
N TYR A 379 -0.97 13.30 13.57
CA TYR A 379 -1.37 14.35 12.63
C TYR A 379 -1.52 15.71 13.30
N TRP A 380 -1.23 16.76 12.54
CA TRP A 380 -1.60 18.12 12.88
C TRP A 380 -3.05 18.38 12.43
N SER A 381 -3.78 19.21 13.20
CA SER A 381 -5.08 19.74 12.78
C SER A 381 -5.14 21.24 13.05
N ALA A 382 -5.60 22.00 12.06
CA ALA A 382 -6.07 23.37 12.26
C ALA A 382 -7.33 23.39 13.15
N LYS A 383 -7.69 24.58 13.67
CA LYS A 383 -8.93 24.75 14.44
C LYS A 383 -10.17 24.58 13.58
N THR A 384 -10.09 24.88 12.28
CA THR A 384 -11.20 24.80 11.33
C THR A 384 -10.81 24.10 10.03
N GLY A 385 -11.79 23.79 9.19
CA GLY A 385 -11.58 23.37 7.79
C GLY A 385 -11.82 24.50 6.78
N ASN A 386 -11.90 25.75 7.26
CA ASN A 386 -12.27 26.90 6.45
C ASN A 386 -11.16 27.26 5.44
N SER A 387 -11.57 27.91 4.35
CA SER A 387 -10.64 28.50 3.40
C SER A 387 -9.72 29.50 4.11
N GLY A 388 -8.42 29.44 3.81
CA GLY A 388 -7.39 30.32 4.35
C GLY A 388 -6.60 29.72 5.53
N GLU A 389 -6.99 28.58 6.09
CA GLU A 389 -6.09 27.80 6.96
C GLU A 389 -4.87 27.34 6.15
N TRP A 390 -3.68 27.32 6.75
CA TRP A 390 -2.45 27.04 6.04
C TRP A 390 -1.42 26.30 6.89
N PHE A 391 -0.56 25.55 6.20
CA PHE A 391 0.59 24.83 6.76
C PHE A 391 1.85 25.22 6.00
N GLN A 392 2.94 25.51 6.71
CA GLN A 392 4.22 25.91 6.12
C GLN A 392 5.37 25.10 6.72
N THR A 393 6.30 24.68 5.88
CA THR A 393 7.55 24.02 6.29
C THR A 393 8.76 24.79 5.78
N ASP A 394 9.81 24.87 6.61
CA ASP A 394 11.15 25.35 6.23
C ASP A 394 12.05 24.12 6.00
N LEU A 395 12.51 23.90 4.77
CA LEU A 395 13.42 22.81 4.42
C LEU A 395 14.81 22.96 5.04
N GLY A 396 15.14 24.15 5.58
CA GLY A 396 16.43 24.52 6.15
C GLY A 396 17.39 25.12 5.13
N GLU A 397 17.29 24.69 3.87
CA GLU A 397 18.07 25.20 2.74
C GLU A 397 17.24 25.23 1.45
N VAL A 398 17.70 25.97 0.44
CA VAL A 398 17.08 25.93 -0.89
C VAL A 398 17.37 24.58 -1.52
N SER A 399 16.33 23.78 -1.70
CA SER A 399 16.40 22.42 -2.23
C SER A 399 15.73 22.33 -3.59
N THR A 400 16.08 21.31 -4.37
CA THR A 400 15.33 20.97 -5.59
C THR A 400 14.14 20.10 -5.22
N ILE A 401 12.93 20.53 -5.56
CA ILE A 401 11.67 19.84 -5.29
C ILE A 401 11.18 19.21 -6.58
N ASN A 402 10.87 17.92 -6.51
CA ASN A 402 10.40 17.11 -7.62
C ASN A 402 8.93 16.72 -7.46
N ALA A 403 8.49 16.42 -6.23
CA ALA A 403 7.13 16.01 -5.96
C ALA A 403 6.70 16.37 -4.54
N ILE A 404 5.38 16.42 -4.32
CA ILE A 404 4.78 16.68 -3.01
C ILE A 404 3.64 15.68 -2.80
N GLN A 405 3.62 15.01 -1.66
CA GLN A 405 2.48 14.19 -1.21
C GLN A 405 1.78 14.87 -0.04
N ILE A 406 0.46 14.96 -0.13
CA ILE A 406 -0.41 15.45 0.93
C ILE A 406 -1.21 14.25 1.44
N ASN A 407 -0.99 13.90 2.70
CA ASN A 407 -1.76 12.90 3.41
C ASN A 407 -2.64 13.63 4.43
N TYR A 408 -3.95 13.66 4.14
CA TYR A 408 -4.92 14.25 5.04
C TYR A 408 -5.26 13.28 6.17
N ALA A 409 -5.42 13.84 7.37
CA ALA A 409 -6.03 13.12 8.48
C ALA A 409 -7.51 13.47 8.56
N ASP A 410 -8.33 12.49 8.91
CA ASP A 410 -9.74 12.75 9.14
C ASP A 410 -9.87 13.38 10.54
N GLN A 411 -10.35 14.61 10.66
CA GLN A 411 -10.64 15.23 11.97
C GLN A 411 -12.03 15.86 11.93
N ASP A 412 -12.89 15.47 12.88
CA ASP A 412 -14.29 15.92 12.98
C ASP A 412 -15.09 15.78 11.68
N VAL A 413 -14.82 14.69 10.96
CA VAL A 413 -15.55 14.27 9.76
C VAL A 413 -17.00 13.94 10.11
N GLU A 414 -17.93 14.29 9.23
CA GLU A 414 -19.36 14.07 9.43
C GLU A 414 -19.93 12.84 8.70
N PHE A 415 -19.21 12.29 7.72
CA PHE A 415 -19.67 11.23 6.83
C PHE A 415 -19.42 9.81 7.35
N MET A 416 -20.23 8.86 6.89
CA MET A 416 -20.03 7.40 7.04
C MET A 416 -20.32 6.74 5.68
N GLY A 417 -19.71 5.59 5.42
CA GLY A 417 -19.85 4.89 4.13
C GLY A 417 -19.25 5.64 2.94
N LYS A 418 -19.50 5.13 1.73
CA LYS A 418 -19.06 5.78 0.49
C LYS A 418 -19.84 7.07 0.27
N THR A 419 -19.11 8.17 0.06
CA THR A 419 -19.71 9.49 -0.20
C THR A 419 -19.13 10.09 -1.47
N LEU A 420 -19.98 10.38 -2.46
CA LEU A 420 -19.57 10.85 -3.78
C LEU A 420 -19.62 12.39 -3.91
N GLY A 421 -18.99 12.91 -4.97
CA GLY A 421 -19.03 14.34 -5.31
C GLY A 421 -18.29 15.24 -4.31
N LYS A 422 -17.37 14.68 -3.52
CA LYS A 422 -16.52 15.40 -2.58
C LYS A 422 -15.20 15.78 -3.23
N MET A 423 -14.54 16.80 -2.68
CA MET A 423 -13.34 17.37 -3.27
C MET A 423 -12.46 18.03 -2.22
N HIS A 424 -11.15 18.05 -2.49
CA HIS A 424 -10.20 18.92 -1.82
C HIS A 424 -9.77 20.04 -2.77
N GLN A 425 -9.66 21.28 -2.29
CA GLN A 425 -9.11 22.39 -3.08
C GLN A 425 -8.05 23.11 -2.26
N TYR A 426 -6.90 23.35 -2.87
CA TYR A 426 -5.76 23.95 -2.20
C TYR A 426 -4.81 24.60 -3.21
N LYS A 427 -3.86 25.38 -2.68
CA LYS A 427 -2.69 25.85 -3.42
C LYS A 427 -1.44 25.57 -2.63
N ILE A 428 -0.33 25.31 -3.32
CA ILE A 428 0.99 25.24 -2.71
C ILE A 428 1.87 26.34 -3.31
N TYR A 429 2.55 27.05 -2.43
CA TYR A 429 3.49 28.10 -2.77
C TYR A 429 4.91 27.70 -2.38
N GLY A 430 5.88 28.07 -3.21
CA GLY A 430 7.31 27.98 -2.92
C GLY A 430 7.92 29.36 -2.69
N SER A 431 8.92 29.45 -1.81
CA SER A 431 9.67 30.67 -1.53
C SER A 431 11.13 30.38 -1.13
N ASP A 432 12.05 31.25 -1.52
CA ASP A 432 13.45 31.19 -1.07
C ASP A 432 13.67 31.94 0.25
N ASP A 433 12.83 32.95 0.55
CA ASP A 433 13.03 33.91 1.65
C ASP A 433 11.87 33.95 2.67
N GLY A 434 10.80 33.19 2.43
CA GLY A 434 9.59 33.16 3.26
C GLY A 434 8.69 34.39 3.11
N LYS A 435 9.03 35.33 2.20
CA LYS A 435 8.34 36.61 2.00
C LYS A 435 7.72 36.70 0.62
N LYS A 436 8.47 36.34 -0.43
CA LYS A 436 8.00 36.29 -1.82
C LYS A 436 7.59 34.87 -2.16
N TRP A 437 6.32 34.70 -2.52
CA TRP A 437 5.71 33.38 -2.73
C TRP A 437 5.28 33.23 -4.18
N ASN A 438 5.67 32.12 -4.81
CA ASN A 438 5.22 31.73 -6.14
C ASN A 438 4.35 30.49 -6.04
N VAL A 439 3.25 30.44 -6.78
CA VAL A 439 2.40 29.24 -6.87
C VAL A 439 3.17 28.15 -7.62
N ILE A 440 3.33 26.98 -6.99
CA ILE A 440 3.97 25.80 -7.59
C ILE A 440 2.96 24.67 -7.88
N VAL A 441 1.85 24.63 -7.14
CA VAL A 441 0.71 23.74 -7.41
C VAL A 441 -0.59 24.53 -7.21
N ASP A 442 -1.47 24.53 -8.21
CA ASP A 442 -2.81 25.13 -8.11
C ASP A 442 -3.89 24.06 -8.33
N LYS A 443 -4.54 23.66 -7.23
CA LYS A 443 -5.68 22.73 -7.22
C LYS A 443 -6.96 23.45 -6.76
N SER A 444 -7.04 24.78 -6.92
CA SER A 444 -8.22 25.58 -6.56
C SER A 444 -9.48 25.18 -7.34
N LYS A 445 -9.32 24.56 -8.51
CA LYS A 445 -10.41 24.04 -9.35
C LYS A 445 -10.53 22.52 -9.32
N ASN A 446 -9.84 21.84 -8.41
CA ASN A 446 -9.95 20.39 -8.29
C ASN A 446 -11.39 20.00 -7.90
N THR A 447 -11.88 18.92 -8.50
CA THR A 447 -13.22 18.37 -8.30
C THR A 447 -13.19 16.95 -7.74
N LYS A 448 -11.99 16.37 -7.53
CA LYS A 448 -11.79 15.02 -7.01
C LYS A 448 -11.53 15.02 -5.50
N ASP A 449 -12.00 13.98 -4.82
CA ASP A 449 -11.56 13.68 -3.46
C ASP A 449 -10.18 13.00 -3.51
N VAL A 450 -9.17 13.61 -2.88
CA VAL A 450 -7.75 13.22 -2.99
C VAL A 450 -7.09 13.16 -1.61
N PRO A 451 -7.49 12.21 -0.74
CA PRO A 451 -7.00 12.14 0.64
C PRO A 451 -5.49 11.85 0.77
N HIS A 452 -4.85 11.35 -0.30
CA HIS A 452 -3.42 11.08 -0.37
C HIS A 452 -2.79 11.69 -1.63
N ASP A 453 -3.16 12.93 -2.01
CA ASP A 453 -2.75 13.55 -3.28
C ASP A 453 -1.23 13.57 -3.44
N TYR A 454 -0.73 12.90 -4.47
CA TYR A 454 0.67 12.92 -4.88
C TYR A 454 0.78 13.72 -6.17
N VAL A 455 1.59 14.79 -6.13
CA VAL A 455 1.78 15.70 -7.26
C VAL A 455 3.27 15.69 -7.64
N GLU A 456 3.58 15.04 -8.76
CA GLU A 456 4.86 15.21 -9.44
C GLU A 456 4.85 16.56 -10.18
N LEU A 457 5.86 17.40 -9.93
CA LEU A 457 5.96 18.70 -10.60
C LEU A 457 6.41 18.49 -12.06
N GLU A 458 5.70 19.10 -13.00
CA GLU A 458 6.07 19.04 -14.44
C GLU A 458 7.53 19.48 -14.68
N LYS A 459 7.99 20.45 -13.89
CA LYS A 459 9.37 20.90 -13.85
C LYS A 459 9.82 21.00 -12.39
N PRO A 460 10.95 20.39 -12.01
CA PRO A 460 11.51 20.57 -10.69
C PRO A 460 11.70 22.06 -10.36
N THR A 461 11.34 22.45 -9.14
CA THR A 461 11.43 23.84 -8.66
C THR A 461 12.40 23.93 -7.51
N LYS A 462 13.09 25.07 -7.37
CA LYS A 462 13.89 25.37 -6.19
C LYS A 462 13.11 26.24 -5.22
N ALA A 463 13.13 25.88 -3.94
CA ALA A 463 12.62 26.69 -2.85
C ALA A 463 13.22 26.21 -1.52
N ARG A 464 13.19 27.09 -0.52
CA ARG A 464 13.48 26.74 0.89
C ARG A 464 12.22 26.54 1.71
N PHE A 465 11.18 27.33 1.45
CA PHE A 465 9.92 27.27 2.17
C PHE A 465 8.83 26.78 1.23
N LEU A 466 7.96 25.91 1.76
CA LEU A 466 6.71 25.57 1.11
C LEU A 466 5.55 25.93 2.04
N LYS A 467 4.48 26.47 1.47
CA LYS A 467 3.23 26.78 2.18
C LYS A 467 2.05 26.21 1.41
N MET A 468 1.25 25.38 2.06
CA MET A 468 -0.03 24.91 1.58
C MET A 468 -1.16 25.75 2.17
N GLU A 469 -2.02 26.28 1.32
CA GLU A 469 -3.26 26.97 1.68
C GLU A 469 -4.44 26.06 1.40
N ASN A 470 -5.23 25.76 2.44
CA ASN A 470 -6.50 25.07 2.31
C ASN A 470 -7.56 26.04 1.76
N LEU A 471 -8.26 25.64 0.70
CA LEU A 471 -9.39 26.39 0.15
C LEU A 471 -10.71 25.67 0.41
N LYS A 472 -10.71 24.33 0.37
CA LYS A 472 -11.89 23.52 0.63
C LYS A 472 -11.53 22.12 1.09
N MET A 473 -12.10 21.72 2.22
CA MET A 473 -12.15 20.34 2.68
C MET A 473 -13.46 19.66 2.23
N PRO A 474 -13.46 18.33 2.01
CA PRO A 474 -14.68 17.58 1.73
C PRO A 474 -15.64 17.55 2.93
N THR A 475 -15.10 17.58 4.16
CA THR A 475 -15.76 17.67 5.46
C THR A 475 -14.68 17.86 6.54
N GLY A 476 -15.10 18.10 7.78
CA GLY A 476 -14.20 18.16 8.93
C GLY A 476 -13.21 19.33 8.89
N LYS A 477 -12.09 19.17 9.60
CA LYS A 477 -11.04 20.18 9.74
C LYS A 477 -9.91 19.96 8.75
N PHE A 478 -9.13 21.01 8.49
CA PHE A 478 -7.89 20.88 7.74
C PHE A 478 -6.84 20.23 8.63
N ALA A 479 -6.58 18.95 8.38
CA ALA A 479 -5.66 18.14 9.16
C ALA A 479 -4.76 17.31 8.24
N LEU A 480 -3.49 17.17 8.62
CA LEU A 480 -2.45 16.53 7.83
C LEU A 480 -1.69 15.54 8.71
N SER A 481 -1.69 14.26 8.31
CA SER A 481 -0.78 13.24 8.83
C SER A 481 0.56 13.23 8.08
N GLY A 482 0.63 13.90 6.91
CA GLY A 482 1.88 14.04 6.19
C GLY A 482 1.82 15.14 5.14
N PHE A 483 2.64 16.17 5.28
CA PHE A 483 3.00 17.09 4.20
C PHE A 483 4.41 16.75 3.75
N ARG A 484 4.54 15.85 2.77
CA ARG A 484 5.82 15.19 2.44
C ARG A 484 6.38 15.80 1.16
N VAL A 485 7.55 16.45 1.25
CA VAL A 485 8.19 17.12 0.12
C VAL A 485 9.36 16.28 -0.37
N PHE A 486 9.34 15.87 -1.63
CA PHE A 486 10.36 14.98 -2.22
C PHE A 486 11.23 15.70 -3.25
N GLY A 487 12.52 15.41 -3.22
CA GLY A 487 13.48 15.91 -4.21
C GLY A 487 14.91 15.66 -3.79
N LYS A 488 15.76 16.68 -3.91
CA LYS A 488 17.18 16.61 -3.54
C LYS A 488 17.66 17.90 -2.88
N GLY A 489 18.22 17.77 -1.67
CA GLY A 489 18.93 18.84 -0.99
C GLY A 489 20.27 19.20 -1.66
N ALA A 490 21.00 20.15 -1.07
CA ALA A 490 22.27 20.65 -1.60
C ALA A 490 23.50 20.17 -0.79
N GLY A 491 23.27 19.42 0.29
CA GLY A 491 24.31 18.92 1.18
C GLY A 491 24.92 17.57 0.76
N ALA A 492 25.69 17.01 1.69
CA ALA A 492 26.32 15.71 1.52
C ALA A 492 25.36 14.55 1.82
N VAL A 493 25.57 13.45 1.10
CA VAL A 493 25.00 12.14 1.44
C VAL A 493 25.67 11.62 2.73
N PRO A 494 24.95 10.90 3.61
CA PRO A 494 25.57 10.37 4.83
C PRO A 494 26.71 9.40 4.51
N PRO A 495 27.76 9.32 5.35
CA PRO A 495 28.78 8.29 5.19
C PRO A 495 28.18 6.88 5.38
N LYS A 496 28.88 5.88 4.85
CA LYS A 496 28.58 4.45 5.03
C LYS A 496 28.39 4.12 6.52
N VAL A 497 27.38 3.32 6.83
CA VAL A 497 27.05 2.90 8.21
C VAL A 497 28.24 2.18 8.85
N GLN A 498 28.55 2.54 10.09
CA GLN A 498 29.64 1.96 10.87
C GLN A 498 29.10 1.13 12.04
N ASN A 499 29.84 0.09 12.41
CA ASN A 499 29.57 -0.76 13.59
C ASN A 499 28.16 -1.37 13.61
N PHE A 500 27.65 -1.79 12.45
CA PHE A 500 26.37 -2.50 12.38
C PHE A 500 26.52 -3.93 12.90
N VAL A 501 25.68 -4.32 13.86
CA VAL A 501 25.71 -5.62 14.50
C VAL A 501 24.29 -6.19 14.63
N PRO A 502 23.95 -7.27 13.90
CA PRO A 502 22.73 -8.03 14.11
C PRO A 502 22.95 -9.19 15.12
N LEU A 503 22.59 -8.96 16.37
CA LEU A 503 22.75 -9.91 17.47
C LEU A 503 21.55 -10.84 17.61
N ARG A 504 21.83 -12.14 17.74
CA ARG A 504 20.85 -13.21 17.89
C ARG A 504 21.34 -14.27 18.86
N SER A 505 20.40 -14.96 19.51
CA SER A 505 20.72 -16.07 20.41
C SER A 505 21.36 -17.25 19.66
N ASP A 506 22.48 -17.76 20.19
CA ASP A 506 23.21 -18.91 19.65
C ASP A 506 22.30 -20.16 19.54
N PRO A 507 22.31 -20.91 18.42
CA PRO A 507 21.53 -22.14 18.24
C PRO A 507 21.68 -23.17 19.36
N LYS A 508 22.81 -23.19 20.06
CA LYS A 508 23.14 -24.17 21.12
C LYS A 508 22.72 -23.72 22.51
N LYS A 509 22.19 -22.50 22.65
CA LYS A 509 21.78 -21.92 23.95
C LYS A 509 20.28 -21.73 23.99
N TYR A 510 19.71 -21.81 25.19
CA TYR A 510 18.32 -21.40 25.39
C TYR A 510 18.18 -19.90 25.10
N GLY A 511 17.21 -19.53 24.27
CA GLY A 511 16.93 -18.15 23.93
C GLY A 511 15.85 -18.02 22.87
N GLU A 512 15.23 -16.86 22.80
CA GLU A 512 14.32 -16.51 21.71
C GLU A 512 15.16 -16.24 20.45
N ARG A 513 15.01 -17.10 19.43
CA ARG A 513 15.72 -16.98 18.15
C ARG A 513 14.88 -16.34 17.05
N ARG A 514 13.58 -16.12 17.25
CA ARG A 514 12.75 -15.36 16.30
C ARG A 514 12.99 -13.85 16.40
N SER A 515 13.81 -13.42 17.36
CA SER A 515 14.17 -12.03 17.57
C SER A 515 15.66 -11.77 17.31
N ILE A 516 15.96 -10.65 16.67
CA ILE A 516 17.31 -10.19 16.32
C ILE A 516 17.40 -8.71 16.72
N TRP A 517 18.32 -8.39 17.63
CA TRP A 517 18.59 -7.01 18.01
C TRP A 517 19.68 -6.44 17.14
N MET A 518 19.38 -5.36 16.44
CA MET A 518 20.30 -4.67 15.56
C MET A 518 20.69 -3.34 16.16
N LYS A 519 21.99 -3.03 16.14
CA LYS A 519 22.52 -1.74 16.58
C LYS A 519 23.65 -1.28 15.68
N TRP A 520 23.77 0.03 15.51
CA TRP A 520 24.85 0.66 14.75
C TRP A 520 25.28 1.98 15.37
N GLN A 521 26.40 2.51 14.88
CA GLN A 521 26.90 3.82 15.32
C GLN A 521 25.92 4.91 14.92
N GLN A 522 25.66 5.83 15.85
CA GLN A 522 24.86 7.02 15.57
C GLN A 522 25.58 7.90 14.53
N ASN A 523 24.84 8.34 13.52
CA ASN A 523 25.31 9.24 12.46
C ASN A 523 24.46 10.52 12.48
N SER A 524 25.06 11.68 12.73
CA SER A 524 24.37 12.97 12.78
C SER A 524 23.90 13.48 11.42
N ASP A 525 24.47 12.95 10.33
CA ASP A 525 24.14 13.35 8.97
C ASP A 525 23.01 12.52 8.37
N ALA A 526 22.55 11.46 9.07
CA ALA A 526 21.50 10.57 8.63
C ALA A 526 20.14 10.92 9.26
N ASP A 527 19.12 11.06 8.42
CA ASP A 527 17.72 11.17 8.86
C ASP A 527 17.16 9.79 9.23
N GLY A 528 17.64 8.74 8.54
CA GLY A 528 17.23 7.38 8.79
C GLY A 528 18.10 6.35 8.08
N TYR A 529 17.67 5.09 8.14
CA TYR A 529 18.37 3.92 7.63
C TYR A 529 17.39 2.96 6.97
N VAL A 530 17.84 2.21 5.97
CA VAL A 530 17.14 1.05 5.43
C VAL A 530 17.99 -0.19 5.68
N ILE A 531 17.40 -1.15 6.40
CA ILE A 531 17.99 -2.47 6.66
C ILE A 531 17.34 -3.45 5.69
N TYR A 532 18.15 -4.05 4.83
CA TYR A 532 17.77 -5.15 3.95
C TYR A 532 18.03 -6.48 4.63
N TRP A 533 17.16 -7.45 4.40
CA TRP A 533 17.29 -8.77 5.00
C TRP A 533 16.82 -9.89 4.08
N GLY A 534 17.36 -11.08 4.30
CA GLY A 534 16.99 -12.30 3.60
C GLY A 534 17.62 -13.54 4.22
N LYS A 535 17.33 -14.71 3.66
CA LYS A 535 17.88 -15.99 4.14
C LYS A 535 19.08 -16.49 3.31
N SER A 536 19.52 -15.69 2.35
CA SER A 536 20.78 -15.86 1.62
C SER A 536 21.37 -14.48 1.29
N PRO A 537 22.70 -14.36 1.15
CA PRO A 537 23.34 -13.08 0.88
C PRO A 537 22.95 -12.48 -0.48
N GLU A 538 22.51 -13.29 -1.44
CA GLU A 538 22.10 -12.85 -2.77
C GLU A 538 20.62 -12.43 -2.86
N LYS A 539 19.81 -12.73 -1.84
CA LYS A 539 18.33 -12.55 -1.86
C LYS A 539 17.83 -11.73 -0.68
N LEU A 540 18.31 -10.48 -0.59
CA LEU A 540 17.90 -9.52 0.45
C LEU A 540 16.66 -8.72 0.01
N TYR A 541 15.55 -9.41 -0.27
CA TYR A 541 14.33 -8.74 -0.77
C TYR A 541 13.53 -8.04 0.34
N GLY A 542 13.69 -8.47 1.60
CA GLY A 542 13.02 -7.85 2.74
C GLY A 542 13.67 -6.53 3.13
N SER A 543 12.88 -5.59 3.65
CA SER A 543 13.40 -4.28 4.06
C SER A 543 12.72 -3.71 5.31
N ILE A 544 13.45 -2.88 6.05
CA ILE A 544 12.98 -2.19 7.25
C ILE A 544 13.53 -0.75 7.22
N MET A 545 12.64 0.23 7.19
CA MET A 545 13.01 1.65 7.25
C MET A 545 12.91 2.17 8.68
N VAL A 546 13.97 2.82 9.16
CA VAL A 546 14.10 3.30 10.55
C VAL A 546 14.54 4.77 10.55
N TYR A 547 13.71 5.66 11.09
CA TYR A 547 14.00 7.08 11.22
C TYR A 547 14.50 7.42 12.63
N GLY A 548 15.48 8.33 12.73
CA GLY A 548 15.89 8.95 14.00
C GLY A 548 16.38 8.01 15.11
N LYS A 549 16.65 6.73 14.79
CA LYS A 549 17.13 5.70 15.72
C LYS A 549 18.38 5.03 15.15
N ASN A 550 19.20 4.46 16.04
CA ASN A 550 20.38 3.67 15.68
C ASN A 550 20.30 2.21 16.15
N GLU A 551 19.08 1.74 16.42
CA GLU A 551 18.79 0.36 16.78
C GLU A 551 17.42 -0.06 16.26
N TYR A 552 17.24 -1.36 16.08
CA TYR A 552 15.97 -1.97 15.70
C TYR A 552 15.87 -3.38 16.30
N PHE A 553 14.70 -3.76 16.80
CA PHE A 553 14.45 -5.08 17.35
C PHE A 553 13.55 -5.86 16.41
N PHE A 554 14.14 -6.66 15.52
CA PHE A 554 13.42 -7.44 14.53
C PHE A 554 12.89 -8.72 15.14
N THR A 555 11.58 -8.93 15.14
CA THR A 555 10.91 -10.08 15.76
C THR A 555 10.27 -11.04 14.75
N GLY A 556 10.51 -10.79 13.46
CA GLY A 556 9.92 -11.53 12.35
C GLY A 556 10.76 -12.73 11.86
N ALA A 557 11.85 -13.08 12.54
CA ALA A 557 12.76 -14.13 12.05
C ALA A 557 12.19 -15.54 12.28
N ASP A 558 12.53 -16.47 11.40
CA ASP A 558 12.28 -17.90 11.60
C ASP A 558 13.29 -18.50 12.56
N ARG A 559 12.82 -19.32 13.51
CA ARG A 559 13.58 -19.83 14.66
C ARG A 559 14.88 -20.54 14.31
N THR A 560 14.93 -21.24 13.17
CA THR A 560 16.05 -22.11 12.78
C THR A 560 17.01 -21.51 11.77
N ASP A 561 16.50 -20.64 10.90
CA ASP A 561 17.20 -20.26 9.68
C ASP A 561 18.24 -19.18 9.95
N ALA A 562 19.35 -19.18 9.23
CA ALA A 562 20.27 -18.06 9.24
C ALA A 562 19.68 -16.87 8.46
N TYR A 563 19.95 -15.66 8.94
CA TYR A 563 19.57 -14.41 8.27
C TYR A 563 20.80 -13.62 7.86
N TYR A 564 20.67 -12.89 6.77
CA TYR A 564 21.69 -12.01 6.22
C TYR A 564 21.12 -10.59 6.18
N PHE A 565 21.95 -9.63 6.57
CA PHE A 565 21.55 -8.24 6.70
C PHE A 565 22.53 -7.30 6.01
N GLN A 566 22.01 -6.24 5.43
CA GLN A 566 22.77 -5.14 4.87
C GLN A 566 22.07 -3.83 5.23
N ILE A 567 22.80 -2.76 5.52
CA ILE A 567 22.20 -1.48 5.94
C ILE A 567 22.81 -0.31 5.14
N GLU A 568 21.97 0.66 4.81
CA GLU A 568 22.40 1.97 4.29
C GLU A 568 21.77 3.10 5.11
N ALA A 569 22.46 4.23 5.19
CA ALA A 569 21.95 5.47 5.77
C ALA A 569 21.37 6.35 4.67
N PHE A 570 20.41 7.20 5.00
CA PHE A 570 19.87 8.19 4.07
C PHE A 570 19.57 9.53 4.74
N ASN A 571 19.55 10.59 3.94
CA ASN A 571 19.05 11.91 4.32
C ASN A 571 18.41 12.62 3.10
N ALA A 572 18.01 13.88 3.25
CA ALA A 572 17.47 14.71 2.18
C ALA A 572 18.36 14.84 0.90
N ASN A 573 19.65 14.46 0.96
CA ASN A 573 20.62 14.59 -0.14
C ASN A 573 20.86 13.27 -0.89
N GLY A 574 20.53 12.12 -0.30
CA GLY A 574 20.64 10.81 -0.93
C GLY A 574 20.83 9.65 0.05
N VAL A 575 21.28 8.53 -0.49
CA VAL A 575 21.53 7.26 0.23
C VAL A 575 23.03 6.93 0.21
N SER A 576 23.56 6.45 1.33
CA SER A 576 24.96 6.06 1.46
C SER A 576 25.30 4.81 0.64
N GLU A 577 26.59 4.47 0.54
CA GLU A 577 26.97 3.10 0.19
C GLU A 577 26.40 2.13 1.23
N ARG A 578 25.95 0.96 0.78
CA ARG A 578 25.52 -0.13 1.65
C ARG A 578 26.70 -0.71 2.45
N SER A 579 26.42 -1.18 3.65
CA SER A 579 27.35 -1.97 4.45
C SER A 579 27.79 -3.25 3.73
N GLU A 580 28.80 -3.93 4.28
CA GLU A 580 28.99 -5.35 3.99
C GLU A 580 27.77 -6.18 4.45
N ILE A 581 27.69 -7.44 4.02
CA ILE A 581 26.61 -8.34 4.43
C ILE A 581 27.01 -9.02 5.75
N PHE A 582 26.13 -8.92 6.74
CA PHE A 582 26.31 -9.53 8.06
C PHE A 582 25.40 -10.75 8.19
N LYS A 583 25.97 -11.89 8.56
CA LYS A 583 25.22 -13.09 8.91
C LYS A 583 24.83 -13.04 10.39
N SER A 584 23.58 -13.34 10.69
CA SER A 584 23.08 -13.59 12.04
C SER A 584 22.55 -15.03 12.08
N GLU A 585 23.23 -15.87 12.86
CA GLU A 585 22.89 -17.30 13.01
C GLU A 585 22.32 -17.58 14.38
#